data_AF-A0AAJ7IVB4-F1
#
_entry.id   AF-A0AAJ7IVB4-F1
#
_cell.length_a   1.000
_cell.length_b   1.000
_cell.length_c   1.000
_cell.angle_alpha   90.00
_cell.angle_beta   90.00
_cell.angle_gamma   90.00
#
_symmetry.space_group_name_H-M   'P 1'
#
loop_
_entity.id
_entity.type
_entity.pdbx_description
1 polymer ?
#
loop_
_entity_poly.entity_id
_entity_poly.type
_entity_poly.pdbx_seq_one_letter_code
_entity_poly.pdbx_strand_id
1 'polypeptide(L)'
;MDRFLLTLRCLHDLVSTLPNAPMGKQLREYYTKAVYMNNLRESHEYKECLQLLGFLSKTELLSKLNSLITIIEGSKDSAMVEVRENLRDHIKVIEVASFEVKATPIDVVSTGEKLSRLQLKEV
;
A
#
# COMPACT_ATOMS: atom_id res chain seq x y z
N MET A 1 26.73 2.93 -7.78
CA MET A 1 25.98 3.86 -6.89
C MET A 1 24.50 3.95 -7.31
N ASP A 2 24.21 3.82 -8.60
CA ASP A 2 22.85 3.89 -9.17
C ASP A 2 21.85 2.92 -8.55
N ARG A 3 22.25 1.65 -8.32
CA ARG A 3 21.39 0.64 -7.68
C ARG A 3 20.96 1.04 -6.26
N PHE A 4 21.85 1.64 -5.47
CA PHE A 4 21.53 2.09 -4.13
C PHE A 4 20.51 3.24 -4.15
N LEU A 5 20.76 4.27 -4.97
CA LEU A 5 19.86 5.42 -5.08
C LEU A 5 18.51 5.03 -5.68
N LEU A 6 18.49 4.11 -6.65
CA LEU A 6 17.26 3.58 -7.22
C LEU A 6 16.44 2.80 -6.19
N THR A 7 17.09 1.91 -5.43
CA THR A 7 16.44 1.16 -4.34
C THR A 7 15.88 2.11 -3.28
N LEU A 8 16.63 3.17 -2.95
CA LEU A 8 16.20 4.18 -2.00
C LEU A 8 14.98 4.98 -2.49
N ARG A 9 14.94 5.32 -3.79
CA ARG A 9 13.77 5.96 -4.42
C ARG A 9 12.55 5.04 -4.38
N CYS A 10 12.73 3.75 -4.67
CA CYS A 10 11.65 2.77 -4.56
C CYS A 10 11.12 2.70 -3.13
N LEU A 11 12.00 2.64 -2.12
CA LEU A 11 11.58 2.64 -0.72
C LEU A 11 10.82 3.91 -0.36
N HIS A 12 11.32 5.08 -0.75
CA HIS A 12 10.68 6.38 -0.50
C HIS A 12 9.29 6.45 -1.14
N ASP A 13 9.13 6.06 -2.39
CA ASP A 13 7.83 6.03 -3.08
C ASP A 13 6.82 5.10 -2.38
N LEU A 14 7.31 3.94 -1.91
CA LEU A 14 6.49 2.96 -1.23
C LEU A 14 5.95 3.47 0.11
N VAL A 15 6.78 4.15 0.91
CA VAL A 15 6.45 4.42 2.33
C VAL A 15 6.27 5.90 2.70
N SER A 16 6.65 6.86 1.85
CA SER A 16 6.58 8.29 2.19
C SER A 16 5.17 8.85 2.31
N THR A 17 4.19 8.23 1.63
CA THR A 17 2.78 8.62 1.68
C THR A 17 2.00 7.92 2.79
N LEU A 18 2.66 7.07 3.59
CA LEU A 18 2.02 6.41 4.72
C LEU A 18 1.68 7.43 5.82
N PRO A 19 0.63 7.19 6.62
CA PRO A 19 0.29 8.06 7.73
C PRO A 19 1.48 8.17 8.70
N ASN A 20 1.66 9.34 9.30
CA ASN A 20 2.77 9.68 10.20
C ASN A 20 4.19 9.64 9.60
N ALA A 21 4.36 9.13 8.37
CA ALA A 21 5.64 9.01 7.66
C ALA A 21 6.80 8.58 8.58
N PRO A 22 6.78 7.36 9.17
CA PRO A 22 7.74 6.93 10.21
C PRO A 22 9.21 7.07 9.81
N MET A 23 9.51 6.84 8.52
CA MET A 23 10.87 6.96 7.99
C MET A 23 11.25 8.36 7.48
N GLY A 24 10.35 9.33 7.59
CA GLY A 24 10.50 10.68 7.06
C GLY A 24 9.70 10.91 5.77
N LYS A 25 9.60 12.17 5.36
CA LYS A 25 8.85 12.58 4.14
C LYS A 25 9.77 12.80 2.95
N GLN A 26 11.02 13.20 3.20
CA GLN A 26 11.95 13.64 2.17
C GLN A 26 13.00 12.58 1.92
N LEU A 27 13.32 12.33 0.65
CA LEU A 27 14.29 11.31 0.23
C LEU A 27 15.66 11.43 0.95
N ARG A 28 16.09 12.64 1.32
CA ARG A 28 17.33 12.85 2.07
C ARG A 28 17.32 12.19 3.46
N GLU A 29 16.17 12.11 4.11
CA GLU A 29 16.04 11.48 5.43
C GLU A 29 16.27 9.97 5.32
N TYR A 30 15.75 9.35 4.26
CA TYR A 30 15.98 7.95 3.92
C TYR A 30 17.45 7.70 3.63
N TYR A 31 18.08 8.58 2.86
CA TYR A 31 19.51 8.48 2.53
C TYR A 31 20.36 8.49 3.81
N THR A 32 20.12 9.47 4.70
CA THR A 32 20.78 9.55 5.99
C THR A 32 20.58 8.26 6.79
N LYS A 33 19.33 7.81 7.00
CA LYS A 33 19.07 6.57 7.75
C LYS A 33 19.78 5.35 7.11
N ALA A 34 19.71 5.20 5.80
CA ALA A 34 20.31 4.06 5.10
C ALA A 34 21.85 4.06 5.12
N VAL A 35 22.50 5.23 5.15
CA VAL A 35 23.96 5.35 5.20
C VAL A 35 24.51 5.23 6.61
N TYR A 36 23.81 5.78 7.61
CA TYR A 36 24.28 5.78 9.00
C TYR A 36 23.86 4.55 9.80
N MET A 37 22.84 3.80 9.37
CA MET A 37 22.43 2.56 10.03
C MET A 37 23.07 1.34 9.36
N ASN A 38 23.64 0.44 10.16
CA ASN A 38 24.16 -0.84 9.67
C ASN A 38 23.07 -1.70 9.01
N ASN A 39 21.86 -1.71 9.59
CA ASN A 39 20.73 -2.45 9.05
C ASN A 39 19.42 -1.66 9.22
N LEU A 40 18.91 -1.13 8.11
CA LEU A 40 17.65 -0.38 8.09
C LEU A 40 16.45 -1.24 8.50
N ARG A 41 16.50 -2.56 8.27
CA ARG A 41 15.38 -3.47 8.57
C ARG A 41 15.16 -3.68 10.07
N GLU A 42 16.17 -3.40 10.88
CA GLU A 42 16.08 -3.55 12.34
C GLU A 42 15.39 -2.37 13.00
N SER A 43 15.33 -1.22 12.30
CA SER A 43 14.72 0.00 12.82
C SER A 43 13.24 -0.19 13.13
N HIS A 44 12.78 0.50 14.17
CA HIS A 44 11.37 0.47 14.54
C HIS A 44 10.51 1.10 13.45
N GLU A 45 10.99 2.19 12.86
CA GLU A 45 10.30 2.94 11.81
C GLU A 45 10.11 2.11 10.54
N TYR A 46 11.11 1.28 10.17
CA TYR A 46 10.97 0.38 9.02
C TYR A 46 9.90 -0.69 9.28
N LYS A 47 9.87 -1.27 10.49
CA LYS A 47 8.86 -2.26 10.88
C LYS A 47 7.46 -1.65 10.92
N GLU A 48 7.33 -0.43 11.43
CA GLU A 48 6.07 0.31 11.42
C GLU A 48 5.59 0.58 9.98
N CYS A 49 6.48 1.00 9.08
CA CYS A 49 6.13 1.15 7.66
C CYS A 49 5.63 -0.17 7.05
N LEU A 50 6.24 -1.31 7.37
CA LEU A 50 5.76 -2.62 6.88
C LEU A 50 4.37 -2.98 7.43
N GLN A 51 4.10 -2.68 8.69
CA GLN A 51 2.77 -2.87 9.28
C GLN A 51 1.73 -1.99 8.58
N LEU A 52 2.04 -0.71 8.36
CA LEU A 52 1.17 0.23 7.65
C LEU A 52 0.88 -0.19 6.21
N LEU A 53 1.89 -0.72 5.50
CA LEU A 53 1.69 -1.29 4.16
C LEU A 53 0.71 -2.47 4.17
N GLY A 54 0.71 -3.26 5.24
CA GLY A 54 -0.22 -4.39 5.42
C GLY A 54 -1.69 -3.97 5.59
N PHE A 55 -1.96 -2.70 5.91
CA PHE A 55 -3.33 -2.18 6.02
C PHE A 55 -3.85 -1.54 4.74
N LEU A 56 -3.02 -1.42 3.69
CA LEU A 56 -3.46 -0.83 2.44
C LEU A 56 -4.53 -1.69 1.77
N SER A 57 -5.51 -1.00 1.16
CA SER A 57 -6.43 -1.69 0.27
C SER A 57 -5.70 -2.25 -0.94
N LYS A 58 -6.29 -3.25 -1.59
CA LYS A 58 -5.73 -3.85 -2.82
C LYS A 58 -5.42 -2.79 -3.88
N THR A 59 -6.32 -1.82 -4.09
CA THR A 59 -6.17 -0.77 -5.11
C THR A 59 -5.00 0.17 -4.79
N GLU A 60 -4.85 0.57 -3.53
CA GLU A 60 -3.72 1.40 -3.09
C GLU A 60 -2.39 0.66 -3.19
N LEU A 61 -2.36 -0.61 -2.77
CA LEU A 61 -1.17 -1.45 -2.88
C LEU A 61 -0.76 -1.61 -4.35
N LEU A 62 -1.70 -1.95 -5.24
CA LEU A 62 -1.44 -2.08 -6.67
C LEU A 62 -0.94 -0.78 -7.29
N SER A 63 -1.52 0.37 -6.91
CA SER A 63 -1.07 1.69 -7.37
C SER A 63 0.40 1.93 -7.00
N LYS A 64 0.79 1.63 -5.76
CA LYS A 64 2.18 1.74 -5.30
C LYS A 64 3.12 0.79 -6.04
N LEU A 65 2.75 -0.48 -6.20
CA LEU A 65 3.59 -1.46 -6.90
C LEU A 65 3.82 -1.08 -8.38
N ASN A 66 2.80 -0.51 -9.04
CA ASN A 66 2.95 -0.01 -10.41
C ASN A 66 3.86 1.23 -10.50
N SER A 67 3.79 2.13 -9.50
CA SER A 67 4.73 3.26 -9.38
C SER A 67 6.18 2.77 -9.25
N LEU A 68 6.44 1.72 -8.47
CA LEU A 68 7.77 1.11 -8.37
C LEU A 68 8.29 0.59 -9.71
N ILE A 69 7.45 -0.07 -10.51
CA ILE A 69 7.84 -0.53 -11.85
C ILE A 69 8.28 0.64 -12.71
N THR A 70 7.55 1.76 -12.65
CA THR A 70 7.84 2.98 -13.42
C THR A 70 9.20 3.58 -13.01
N ILE A 71 9.50 3.58 -11.71
CA ILE A 71 10.81 4.04 -11.19
C ILE A 71 11.94 3.13 -11.69
N ILE A 72 11.72 1.81 -11.73
CA ILE A 72 12.73 0.82 -12.12
C ILE A 72 12.92 0.76 -13.65
N GLU A 73 11.93 1.18 -14.45
CA GLU A 73 11.90 0.99 -15.91
C GLU A 73 13.12 1.57 -16.64
N GLY A 74 13.69 2.66 -16.15
CA GLY A 74 14.89 3.29 -16.71
C GLY A 74 16.21 2.60 -16.37
N SER A 75 16.21 1.58 -15.51
CA SER A 75 17.42 0.88 -15.07
C SER A 75 17.86 -0.18 -16.08
N LYS A 76 19.15 -0.19 -16.41
CA LYS A 76 19.80 -1.26 -17.20
C LYS A 76 20.45 -2.35 -16.33
N ASP A 77 20.36 -2.20 -15.00
CA ASP A 77 20.92 -3.17 -14.05
C ASP A 77 20.12 -4.47 -14.09
N SER A 78 20.79 -5.60 -14.32
CA SER A 78 20.14 -6.91 -14.49
C SER A 78 19.33 -7.33 -13.28
N ALA A 79 19.81 -7.05 -12.06
CA ALA A 79 19.09 -7.39 -10.84
C ALA A 79 17.83 -6.53 -10.67
N MET A 80 17.87 -5.26 -11.11
CA MET A 80 16.68 -4.40 -11.11
C MET A 80 15.66 -4.82 -12.17
N VAL A 81 16.12 -5.29 -13.34
CA VAL A 81 15.24 -5.88 -14.35
C VAL A 81 14.55 -7.14 -13.80
N GLU A 82 15.29 -8.02 -13.13
CA GLU A 82 14.73 -9.22 -12.48
C GLU A 82 13.69 -8.86 -11.40
N VAL A 83 13.99 -7.87 -10.55
CA VAL A 83 13.03 -7.38 -9.55
C VAL A 83 11.77 -6.82 -10.21
N ARG A 84 11.91 -6.11 -11.34
CA ARG A 84 10.77 -5.56 -12.10
C ARG A 84 9.86 -6.66 -12.63
N GLU A 85 10.42 -7.71 -13.23
CA GLU A 85 9.61 -8.81 -13.76
C GLU A 85 8.93 -9.59 -12.63
N ASN A 86 9.64 -9.87 -11.52
CA ASN A 86 9.03 -10.47 -10.33
C ASN A 86 7.88 -9.62 -9.77
N LEU A 87 8.05 -8.29 -9.70
CA LEU A 87 6.99 -7.38 -9.27
C LEU A 87 5.77 -7.44 -10.19
N ARG A 88 5.98 -7.49 -11.52
CA ARG A 88 4.89 -7.65 -12.50
C ARG A 88 4.12 -8.94 -12.29
N ASP A 89 4.80 -10.04 -12.01
CA ASP A 89 4.13 -11.31 -11.78
C ASP A 89 3.35 -11.32 -10.47
N HIS A 90 3.89 -10.74 -9.39
CA HIS A 90 3.14 -10.58 -8.14
C HIS A 90 1.92 -9.66 -8.29
N ILE A 91 2.01 -8.59 -9.08
CA ILE A 91 0.87 -7.71 -9.39
C ILE A 91 -0.25 -8.51 -10.06
N LYS A 92 0.05 -9.32 -11.08
CA LYS A 92 -0.96 -10.18 -11.75
C LYS A 92 -1.62 -11.13 -10.76
N VAL A 93 -0.85 -11.74 -9.85
CA VAL A 93 -1.40 -12.64 -8.82
C VAL A 93 -2.36 -11.88 -7.90
N ILE A 94 -1.99 -10.69 -7.45
CA ILE A 94 -2.83 -9.85 -6.58
C ILE A 94 -4.12 -9.43 -7.32
N GLU A 95 -4.01 -9.08 -8.61
CA GLU A 95 -5.15 -8.74 -9.46
C GLU A 95 -6.15 -9.89 -9.57
N VAL A 96 -5.67 -11.11 -9.81
CA VAL A 96 -6.51 -12.32 -9.95
C VAL A 96 -7.09 -12.79 -8.61
N ALA A 97 -6.44 -12.51 -7.48
CA ALA A 97 -6.88 -12.95 -6.16
C ALA A 97 -8.21 -12.32 -5.66
N SER A 98 -8.91 -11.52 -6.48
CA SER A 98 -10.23 -11.01 -6.12
C SER A 98 -11.31 -12.10 -6.25
N PHE A 99 -11.98 -12.41 -5.13
CA PHE A 99 -13.41 -12.71 -5.20
C PHE A 99 -14.13 -11.39 -5.48
N GLU A 100 -14.44 -11.11 -6.73
CA GLU A 100 -15.42 -10.07 -7.04
C GLU A 100 -16.79 -10.55 -6.54
N VAL A 101 -17.14 -10.20 -5.30
CA VAL A 101 -18.55 -10.10 -4.96
C VAL A 101 -19.06 -8.97 -5.84
N LYS A 102 -19.69 -9.34 -6.96
CA LYS A 102 -20.52 -8.42 -7.74
C LYS A 102 -21.31 -7.62 -6.72
N ALA A 103 -21.17 -6.30 -6.74
CA ALA A 103 -22.02 -5.42 -5.96
C ALA A 103 -23.48 -5.70 -6.36
N THR A 104 -24.12 -6.63 -5.67
CA THR A 104 -25.57 -6.67 -5.61
C THR A 104 -25.96 -5.35 -4.94
N PRO A 105 -26.96 -4.63 -5.47
CA PRO A 105 -27.41 -3.40 -4.84
C PRO A 105 -27.72 -3.71 -3.39
N ILE A 106 -27.02 -3.03 -2.48
CA ILE A 106 -27.39 -3.03 -1.07
C ILE A 106 -28.75 -2.35 -1.04
N ASP A 107 -29.82 -3.12 -0.85
CA ASP A 107 -31.11 -2.57 -0.48
C ASP A 107 -30.91 -1.82 0.83
N VAL A 108 -30.79 -0.50 0.72
CA VAL A 108 -30.84 0.38 1.87
C VAL A 108 -32.24 0.22 2.45
N VAL A 109 -32.37 -0.60 3.49
CA VAL A 109 -33.57 -0.60 4.34
C VAL A 109 -33.63 0.80 4.94
N SER A 110 -34.49 1.62 4.35
CA SER A 110 -34.85 2.94 4.84
C SER A 110 -35.48 2.76 6.23
N THR A 111 -34.72 3.02 7.29
CA THR A 111 -35.25 3.19 8.64
C THR A 111 -35.97 4.54 8.70
N GLY A 112 -37.11 4.62 8.02
CA GLY A 112 -37.83 5.86 7.76
C GLY A 112 -39.34 5.78 7.94
N GLU A 113 -39.89 4.66 8.41
CA GLU A 113 -41.32 4.55 8.70
C GLU A 113 -41.57 4.59 10.21
N LYS A 114 -42.09 5.75 10.62
CA LYS A 114 -42.51 6.08 11.99
C LYS A 114 -43.41 4.97 12.54
N LEU A 115 -42.92 4.26 13.57
CA LEU A 115 -43.76 3.47 14.46
C LEU A 115 -44.78 4.39 15.14
N SER A 116 -46.00 4.41 14.63
CA SER A 116 -47.11 5.12 15.28
C SER A 116 -47.49 4.38 16.56
N ARG A 117 -47.39 5.07 17.71
CA ARG A 117 -47.56 4.55 19.08
C ARG A 117 -49.00 4.09 19.43
N LEU A 118 -49.84 3.81 18.44
CA LEU A 118 -51.28 3.56 18.62
C LEU A 118 -51.69 2.09 18.47
N GLN A 119 -50.76 1.13 18.32
CA GLN A 119 -51.10 -0.29 18.22
C GLN A 119 -50.79 -1.12 19.48
N LEU A 120 -50.56 -0.46 20.63
CA LEU A 120 -50.25 -1.12 21.90
C LEU A 120 -51.43 -1.19 22.89
N LYS A 121 -52.67 -1.22 22.40
CA LYS A 121 -53.82 -1.55 23.24
C LYS A 121 -54.75 -2.54 22.55
N GLU A 122 -55.08 -3.58 23.33
CA GLU A 122 -56.09 -4.63 23.12
C GLU A 122 -55.63 -5.68 22.09
N VAL A 123 -55.41 -6.95 22.47
CA VAL A 123 -56.26 -7.85 23.27
C VAL A 123 -55.40 -8.80 24.11
#